data_AF-A0A0M2K680-F1
#
_entry.id   AF-A0A0M2K680-F1
#
_cell.length_a   1.000
_cell.length_b   1.000
_cell.length_c   1.000
_cell.angle_alpha   90.00
_cell.angle_beta   90.00
_cell.angle_gamma   90.00
#
_symmetry.space_group_name_H-M   'P 1'
#
loop_
_entity.id
_entity.type
_entity.pdbx_description
1 polymer ?
#
loop_
_entity_poly.entity_id
_entity_poly.type
_entity_poly.pdbx_seq_one_letter_code
_entity_poly.pdbx_strand_id
1 'polypeptide(L)'
;MNRTLAPKICKVIFYILLSVVVGRFLGNPEVWFNHNLAIRIGHWIYGTGETGAENIYDIYFYVSVITVFSITIVIYMLAMRLLKIGLSRIR
;
A
#
# COMPACT_ATOMS: atom_id res chain seq x y z
N MET A 1 18.38 25.79 13.67
CA MET A 1 18.30 24.46 13.03
C MET A 1 16.94 23.85 13.36
N ASN A 2 16.21 23.29 12.37
CA ASN A 2 15.04 22.36 12.52
C ASN A 2 13.57 22.85 12.57
N ARG A 3 13.18 24.06 12.13
CA ARG A 3 11.73 24.38 12.01
C ARG A 3 11.00 23.70 10.83
N THR A 4 11.74 23.07 9.90
CA THR A 4 11.17 22.47 8.67
C THR A 4 11.18 20.93 8.65
N LEU A 5 11.84 20.26 9.61
CA LEU A 5 11.90 18.79 9.66
C LEU A 5 10.69 18.16 10.34
N ALA A 6 10.23 18.74 11.46
CA ALA A 6 9.06 18.24 12.21
C ALA A 6 7.81 18.01 11.32
N PRO A 7 7.37 18.97 10.47
CA PRO A 7 6.20 18.74 9.61
C PRO A 7 6.43 17.69 8.51
N LYS A 8 7.69 17.42 8.11
CA LYS A 8 8.01 16.35 7.16
C LYS A 8 7.91 14.97 7.84
N ILE A 9 8.40 14.86 9.07
CA ILE A 9 8.32 13.63 9.88
C ILE A 9 6.85 13.29 10.17
N CYS A 10 6.03 14.26 10.58
CA CYS A 10 4.60 14.04 10.83
C CYS A 10 3.88 13.49 9.59
N LYS A 11 4.21 13.97 8.39
CA LYS A 11 3.64 13.47 7.13
C LYS A 11 4.01 12.02 6.85
N VAL A 12 5.26 11.65 7.09
CA VAL A 12 5.74 10.26 6.93
C VAL A 12 5.05 9.34 7.94
N ILE A 13 4.97 9.74 9.21
CA ILE A 13 4.26 8.98 10.24
C ILE A 13 2.79 8.81 9.85
N PHE A 14 2.13 9.88 9.40
CA PHE A 14 0.74 9.82 8.97
C PHE A 14 0.53 8.87 7.79
N TYR A 15 1.44 8.87 6.81
CA TYR A 15 1.41 7.93 5.69
C TYR A 15 1.57 6.48 6.16
N ILE A 16 2.53 6.20 7.06
CA ILE A 16 2.75 4.85 7.60
C ILE A 16 1.50 4.37 8.35
N LEU A 17 0.91 5.21 9.20
CA LEU A 17 -0.31 4.88 9.92
C LEU A 17 -1.48 4.61 8.96
N LEU A 18 -1.63 5.43 7.91
CA LEU A 18 -2.60 5.18 6.85
C LEU A 18 -2.36 3.84 6.15
N SER A 19 -1.12 3.46 5.85
CA SER A 19 -0.81 2.15 5.26
C SER A 19 -1.24 1.00 6.15
N VAL A 20 -1.01 1.10 7.47
CA VAL A 20 -1.44 0.08 8.43
C VAL A 20 -2.98 -0.03 8.43
N VAL A 21 -3.68 1.10 8.43
CA VAL A 21 -5.15 1.13 8.35
C VAL A 21 -5.63 0.47 7.04
N VAL A 22 -5.11 0.89 5.89
CA VAL A 22 -5.47 0.34 4.58
C VAL A 22 -5.21 -1.17 4.52
N GLY A 23 -4.05 -1.64 5.00
CA GLY A 23 -3.74 -3.07 5.07
C GLY A 23 -4.71 -3.86 5.96
N ARG A 24 -5.09 -3.30 7.11
CA ARG A 24 -6.11 -3.91 7.97
C ARG A 24 -7.49 -4.00 7.31
N PHE A 25 -7.87 -3.00 6.52
CA PHE A 25 -9.14 -2.99 5.80
C PHE A 25 -9.17 -3.96 4.62
N LEU A 26 -8.06 -4.10 3.86
CA LEU A 26 -7.97 -5.06 2.76
C LEU A 26 -7.96 -6.51 3.24
N GLY A 27 -7.32 -6.80 4.38
CA GLY A 27 -7.25 -8.16 4.91
C GLY A 27 -6.39 -9.10 4.06
N ASN A 28 -6.66 -10.41 4.15
CA ASN A 28 -5.81 -11.43 3.50
C ASN A 28 -5.94 -11.35 1.96
N PRO A 29 -4.82 -11.18 1.22
CA PRO A 29 -4.80 -11.21 -0.25
C PRO A 29 -5.38 -12.46 -0.89
N GLU A 30 -5.38 -13.61 -0.22
CA GLU A 30 -6.03 -14.83 -0.73
C GLU A 30 -7.54 -14.68 -0.93
N VAL A 31 -8.18 -13.73 -0.21
CA VAL A 31 -9.63 -13.51 -0.26
C VAL A 31 -10.04 -12.62 -1.44
N TRP A 32 -9.20 -11.66 -1.81
CA TRP A 32 -9.55 -10.63 -2.80
C TRP A 32 -8.70 -10.66 -4.06
N PHE A 33 -7.54 -11.32 -4.04
CA PHE A 33 -6.69 -11.45 -5.21
C PHE A 33 -6.96 -12.74 -5.96
N ASN A 34 -7.03 -12.65 -7.29
CA ASN A 34 -7.34 -13.79 -8.13
C ASN A 34 -6.22 -14.84 -8.09
N HIS A 35 -6.55 -16.04 -7.63
CA HIS A 35 -5.59 -17.14 -7.49
C HIS A 35 -4.93 -17.55 -8.82
N ASN A 36 -5.70 -17.64 -9.91
CA ASN A 36 -5.15 -17.98 -11.23
C ASN A 36 -4.16 -16.90 -11.72
N LEU A 37 -4.43 -15.64 -11.38
CA LEU A 37 -3.53 -14.54 -11.69
C LEU A 37 -2.27 -14.60 -10.83
N ALA A 38 -2.38 -14.99 -9.55
CA ALA A 38 -1.22 -15.24 -8.68
C ALA A 38 -0.32 -16.36 -9.25
N ILE A 39 -0.90 -17.48 -9.68
CA ILE A 39 -0.16 -18.56 -10.35
C ILE A 39 0.53 -18.06 -11.62
N ARG A 40 -0.17 -17.28 -12.45
CA ARG A 40 0.39 -16.75 -13.70
C ARG A 40 1.56 -15.79 -13.45
N ILE A 41 1.44 -14.92 -12.44
CA ILE A 41 2.56 -14.08 -12.00
C ILE A 41 3.70 -14.96 -11.47
N GLY A 42 3.39 -15.99 -10.68
CA GLY A 42 4.36 -16.95 -10.18
C GLY A 42 5.16 -17.60 -11.31
N HIS A 43 4.49 -18.07 -12.36
CA HIS A 43 5.15 -18.64 -13.54
C HIS A 43 6.00 -17.64 -14.32
N TRP A 44 5.64 -16.35 -14.31
CA TRP A 44 6.45 -15.30 -14.94
C TRP A 44 7.71 -14.98 -14.15
N ILE A 45 7.64 -15.02 -12.81
CA ILE A 45 8.75 -14.66 -11.93
C ILE A 45 9.70 -15.85 -11.71
N TYR A 46 9.14 -17.03 -11.44
CA TYR A 46 9.89 -18.22 -11.03
C TYR A 46 10.01 -19.28 -12.14
N GLY A 47 9.35 -19.08 -13.28
CA GLY A 47 9.33 -20.01 -14.41
C GLY A 47 8.17 -21.03 -14.36
N THR A 48 8.01 -21.80 -15.44
CA THR A 48 6.91 -22.78 -15.62
C THR A 48 7.13 -24.11 -14.88
N GLY A 49 8.19 -24.23 -14.07
CA GLY A 49 8.38 -25.38 -13.18
C GLY A 49 7.31 -25.43 -12.08
N GLU A 50 7.35 -26.49 -11.26
CA GLU A 50 6.46 -26.63 -10.10
C GLU A 50 6.62 -25.42 -9.18
N THR A 51 5.71 -24.46 -9.31
CA THR A 51 5.67 -23.27 -8.47
C THR A 51 5.05 -23.73 -7.15
N GLY A 52 5.91 -24.08 -6.19
CA GLY A 52 5.49 -24.54 -4.88
C GLY A 52 4.59 -23.52 -4.16
N ALA A 53 3.84 -24.00 -3.17
CA ALA A 53 2.91 -23.17 -2.41
C ALA A 53 3.60 -21.94 -1.78
N GLU A 54 4.85 -22.08 -1.33
CA GLU A 54 5.66 -20.99 -0.78
C GLU A 54 5.82 -19.81 -1.76
N ASN A 55 6.15 -20.10 -3.03
CA ASN A 55 6.30 -19.06 -4.04
C ASN A 55 4.97 -18.34 -4.31
N ILE A 56 3.82 -19.03 -4.23
CA ILE A 56 2.51 -18.42 -4.41
C ILE A 56 2.18 -17.50 -3.21
N TYR A 57 2.54 -17.90 -1.99
CA TYR A 57 2.40 -17.03 -0.81
C TYR A 57 3.24 -15.77 -0.91
N ASP A 58 4.45 -15.86 -1.46
CA ASP A 58 5.29 -14.68 -1.74
C ASP A 58 4.58 -13.74 -2.73
N ILE A 59 3.97 -14.26 -3.80
CA ILE A 59 3.19 -13.44 -4.73
C ILE A 59 2.04 -12.72 -4.00
N TYR A 60 1.28 -13.43 -3.18
CA TYR A 60 0.20 -12.83 -2.40
C TYR A 60 0.70 -11.73 -1.47
N PHE A 61 1.83 -11.95 -0.81
CA PHE A 61 2.46 -10.95 0.04
C PHE A 61 2.89 -9.71 -0.75
N TYR A 62 3.61 -9.88 -1.86
CA TYR A 62 4.06 -8.76 -2.70
C TYR A 62 2.89 -7.97 -3.27
N VAL A 63 1.87 -8.65 -3.77
CA VAL A 63 0.65 -8.02 -4.29
C VAL A 63 -0.05 -7.23 -3.19
N SER A 64 -0.18 -7.80 -1.99
CA SER A 64 -0.76 -7.10 -0.84
C SER A 64 0.02 -5.82 -0.52
N VAL A 65 1.34 -5.92 -0.38
CA VAL A 65 2.22 -4.78 -0.09
C VAL A 65 2.08 -3.67 -1.15
N ILE A 66 2.19 -4.02 -2.43
CA ILE A 66 2.09 -3.05 -3.54
C ILE A 66 0.71 -2.40 -3.55
N THR A 67 -0.35 -3.17 -3.35
CA THR A 67 -1.74 -2.68 -3.35
C THR A 67 -1.98 -1.72 -2.20
N VAL A 68 -1.57 -2.10 -0.98
CA VAL A 68 -1.72 -1.28 0.22
C VAL A 68 -1.01 0.06 0.05
N PHE A 69 0.25 0.07 -0.37
CA PHE A 69 0.97 1.33 -0.55
C PHE A 69 0.39 2.16 -1.69
N SER A 70 -0.04 1.55 -2.80
CA SER A 70 -0.66 2.28 -3.92
C SER A 70 -1.96 2.97 -3.50
N ILE A 71 -2.84 2.27 -2.79
CA ILE A 71 -4.09 2.85 -2.27
C ILE A 71 -3.79 3.93 -1.24
N THR A 72 -2.82 3.70 -0.36
CA THR A 72 -2.40 4.68 0.65
C THR A 72 -1.91 5.98 0.00
N ILE A 73 -1.14 5.92 -1.10
CA ILE A 73 -0.69 7.10 -1.84
C ILE A 73 -1.90 7.93 -2.30
N VAL A 74 -2.89 7.29 -2.92
CA VAL A 74 -4.11 7.98 -3.39
C VAL A 74 -4.86 8.64 -2.23
N ILE A 75 -5.12 7.89 -1.15
CA ILE A 75 -5.83 8.41 0.03
C ILE A 75 -5.05 9.56 0.69
N TYR A 76 -3.74 9.40 0.85
CA TYR A 76 -2.87 10.42 1.44
C TYR A 76 -2.87 11.71 0.61
N MET A 77 -2.80 11.62 -0.72
CA MET A 77 -2.88 12.79 -1.61
C MET A 77 -4.21 13.52 -1.45
N LEU A 78 -5.32 12.77 -1.41
CA LEU A 78 -6.66 13.35 -1.20
C LEU A 78 -6.76 14.02 0.17
N ALA A 79 -6.31 13.36 1.24
CA ALA A 79 -6.30 13.91 2.59
C ALA A 79 -5.49 15.22 2.68
N MET A 80 -4.28 15.25 2.13
CA MET A 80 -3.45 16.45 2.11
C MET A 80 -4.07 17.59 1.29
N ARG A 81 -4.73 17.26 0.17
CA ARG A 81 -5.43 18.26 -0.65
C ARG A 81 -6.60 18.87 0.11
N LEU A 82 -7.40 18.07 0.81
CA LEU A 82 -8.51 18.53 1.63
C LEU A 82 -8.04 19.44 2.77
N LEU A 83 -6.99 19.04 3.49
CA LEU A 83 -6.39 19.85 4.55
C LEU A 83 -5.90 21.21 4.04
N LYS A 84 -5.22 21.22 2.88
CA LYS A 84 -4.75 22.46 2.25
C LYS A 84 -5.92 23.39 1.88
N ILE A 85 -7.00 22.85 1.32
CA ILE A 85 -8.20 23.62 0.97
C ILE A 85 -8.85 24.20 2.24
N GLY A 86 -9.02 23.40 3.29
CA GLY A 86 -9.58 23.85 4.56
C GLY A 86 -8.78 24.99 5.18
N LEU A 87 -7.46 24.85 5.23
CA LEU A 87 -6.54 25.90 5.74
C LEU A 87 -6.62 27.19 4.93
N SER A 88 -6.82 27.12 3.60
CA SER A 88 -6.93 28.30 2.75
C SER A 88 -8.24 29.08 2.88
N ARG A 89 -9.29 28.47 3.45
CA ARG A 89 -10.60 29.12 3.66
C ARG A 89 -10.70 29.86 5.00
N ILE A 90 -9.80 29.60 5.94
CA ILE A 90 -9.81 30.18 7.30
C ILE A 90 -8.91 31.43 7.40
N ARG A 91 -8.03 31.63 6.41
CA ARG A 91 -7.14 32.80 6.30
C ARG A 91 -7.71 33.80 5.31
#